data_AF-A0AAF0EVE7-F1
#
_entry.id   AF-A0AAF0EVE7-F1
#
_cell.length_a   1.000
_cell.length_b   1.000
_cell.length_c   1.000
_cell.angle_alpha   90.00
_cell.angle_beta   90.00
_cell.angle_gamma   90.00
#
_symmetry.space_group_name_H-M   'P 1'
#
loop_
_entity.id
_entity.type
_entity.pdbx_description
1 polymer ?
#
loop_
_entity_poly.entity_id
_entity_poly.type
_entity_poly.pdbx_seq_one_letter_code
_entity_poly.pdbx_strand_id
1 'polypeptide(L)'
;MAWSGTARAASRARFAPLPVYIGPLDSVSNLRPVVYGAAEDRRRSAAATHPYSLSEFSVKDTGRPRGPLAQYTQRLAARLEAAQLQARLQTMWLDQFNQRFWTDNNTRFQQAVAEYEHAAGLVVGEAPLEQVAPFYRAWLATNAARLRSYNRTLWLSTARVVTAQAHYTLLRWYARSVASLAGMR
;
A
#
# COMPACT_ATOMS: atom_id res chain seq x y z
N MET A 1 -18.66 52.99 -7.65
CA MET A 1 -17.41 52.69 -8.38
C MET A 1 -16.36 52.21 -7.39
N ALA A 2 -15.54 51.23 -7.80
CA ALA A 2 -14.27 50.75 -7.21
C ALA A 2 -14.27 49.75 -6.01
N TRP A 3 -14.23 48.46 -6.40
CA TRP A 3 -13.35 47.32 -6.03
C TRP A 3 -12.42 47.31 -4.80
N SER A 4 -12.18 46.06 -4.34
CA SER A 4 -11.01 45.45 -3.65
C SER A 4 -11.24 45.05 -2.17
N GLY A 5 -10.85 43.88 -1.68
CA GLY A 5 -10.15 42.73 -2.24
C GLY A 5 -10.20 41.54 -1.27
N THR A 6 -10.21 40.34 -1.80
CA THR A 6 -10.15 39.07 -1.06
C THR A 6 -8.80 38.88 -0.38
N ALA A 7 -8.79 38.47 0.90
CA ALA A 7 -7.64 37.79 1.50
C ALA A 7 -8.08 36.40 1.99
N ARG A 8 -7.76 35.39 1.17
CA ARG A 8 -7.89 33.97 1.48
C ARG A 8 -7.00 33.62 2.68
N ALA A 9 -7.58 32.98 3.68
CA ALA A 9 -6.87 32.33 4.77
C ALA A 9 -6.00 31.19 4.23
N ALA A 10 -4.70 31.46 4.07
CA ALA A 10 -3.71 30.47 3.68
C ALA A 10 -2.88 30.07 4.92
N SER A 11 -3.26 28.99 5.61
CA SER A 11 -2.39 28.32 6.59
C SER A 11 -2.94 26.96 7.06
N ARG A 12 -3.26 26.04 6.15
CA ARG A 12 -3.69 24.68 6.53
C ARG A 12 -3.12 23.61 5.59
N ALA A 13 -1.80 23.39 5.60
CA ALA A 13 -1.22 22.27 4.83
C ALA A 13 0.24 21.92 5.21
N ARG A 14 0.68 21.98 6.47
CA ARG A 14 2.12 21.75 6.76
C ARG A 14 2.50 20.49 7.53
N PHE A 15 1.59 19.83 8.25
CA PHE A 15 1.97 18.64 9.04
C PHE A 15 0.88 17.58 9.17
N ALA A 16 0.13 17.30 8.11
CA ALA A 16 -0.58 16.03 8.04
C ALA A 16 0.45 14.95 7.68
N PRO A 17 0.52 13.79 8.36
CA PRO A 17 1.33 12.68 7.88
C PRO A 17 0.88 12.38 6.45
N LEU A 18 1.81 12.49 5.50
CA LEU A 18 1.49 12.26 4.11
C LEU A 18 1.06 10.80 3.98
N PRO A 19 -0.05 10.52 3.28
CA PRO A 19 -0.44 9.14 3.00
C PRO A 19 0.75 8.44 2.35
N VAL A 20 1.03 7.20 2.76
CA VAL A 20 2.06 6.41 2.09
C VAL A 20 1.44 5.93 0.78
N TYR A 21 1.75 6.66 -0.28
CA TYR A 21 1.40 6.29 -1.65
C TYR A 21 2.38 5.21 -2.12
N ILE A 22 1.84 4.06 -2.50
CA ILE A 22 2.62 3.05 -3.19
C ILE A 22 2.30 3.14 -4.67
N GLY A 23 3.28 3.69 -5.38
CA GLY A 23 3.20 4.06 -6.79
C GLY A 23 2.63 5.47 -6.98
N PRO A 24 3.18 6.28 -7.91
CA PRO A 24 2.47 7.44 -8.43
C PRO A 24 1.13 7.01 -9.07
N LEU A 25 0.22 7.94 -9.38
CA LEU A 25 -0.77 7.66 -10.44
C LEU A 25 0.04 7.44 -11.71
N ASP A 26 0.40 6.20 -11.98
CA ASP A 26 1.22 5.90 -13.13
C ASP A 26 0.30 5.81 -14.35
N SER A 27 0.42 6.82 -15.21
CA SER A 27 -0.32 6.90 -16.48
C SER A 27 -0.01 5.74 -17.42
N VAL A 28 1.09 5.01 -17.17
CA VAL A 28 1.55 3.90 -18.02
C VAL A 28 1.13 2.55 -17.45
N SER A 29 1.17 2.33 -16.13
CA SER A 29 0.81 1.02 -15.54
C SER A 29 -0.70 0.75 -15.50
N ASN A 30 -1.55 1.78 -15.62
CA ASN A 30 -3.00 1.72 -15.42
C ASN A 30 -3.45 1.17 -14.05
N LEU A 31 -2.51 0.93 -13.11
CA LEU A 31 -2.81 0.45 -11.78
C LEU A 31 -3.18 1.65 -10.88
N ARG A 32 -4.28 1.53 -10.14
CA ARG A 32 -4.68 2.56 -9.17
C ARG A 32 -3.62 2.69 -8.08
N PRO A 33 -3.29 3.90 -7.63
CA PRO A 33 -2.37 4.10 -6.51
C PRO A 33 -2.97 3.49 -5.24
N VAL A 34 -2.15 2.74 -4.50
CA VAL A 34 -2.56 2.19 -3.20
C VAL A 34 -2.15 3.18 -2.12
N VAL A 35 -3.14 3.65 -1.36
CA VAL A 35 -2.94 4.66 -0.33
C VAL A 35 -2.99 4.01 1.05
N TYR A 36 -1.85 3.96 1.72
CA TYR A 36 -1.75 3.52 3.11
C TYR A 36 -1.81 4.74 4.06
N GLY A 37 -2.59 4.67 5.15
CA GLY A 37 -2.68 5.71 6.18
C GLY A 37 -3.92 6.63 6.11
N ALA A 38 -4.43 6.97 4.92
CA ALA A 38 -5.45 8.03 4.77
C ALA A 38 -6.76 7.84 5.59
N ALA A 39 -7.22 6.61 5.81
CA ALA A 39 -8.45 6.34 6.55
C ALA A 39 -8.27 6.30 8.09
N GLU A 40 -7.13 5.79 8.56
CA GLU A 40 -6.80 5.79 10.00
C GLU A 40 -6.39 7.18 10.47
N ASP A 41 -5.69 7.93 9.61
CA ASP A 41 -5.25 9.29 9.91
C ASP A 41 -6.42 10.27 9.89
N ARG A 42 -7.38 10.16 8.96
CA ARG A 42 -8.60 11.01 8.98
C ARG A 42 -9.39 10.86 10.29
N ARG A 43 -9.40 9.68 10.89
CA ARG A 43 -10.05 9.42 12.20
C ARG A 43 -9.25 9.98 13.37
N ARG A 44 -7.91 9.90 13.32
CA ARG A 44 -7.01 10.45 14.35
C ARG A 44 -6.91 11.99 14.30
N SER A 45 -6.90 12.58 13.10
CA SER A 45 -6.86 14.03 12.87
C SER A 45 -8.09 14.78 13.39
N ALA A 46 -9.24 14.11 13.50
CA ALA A 46 -10.43 14.69 14.12
C ALA A 46 -10.32 14.80 15.66
N ALA A 47 -9.49 13.96 16.29
CA ALA A 47 -9.29 13.92 17.74
C ALA A 47 -8.03 14.67 18.21
N ALA A 48 -7.10 14.99 17.31
CA ALA A 48 -5.80 15.60 17.63
C ALA A 48 -5.60 16.93 16.85
N THR A 49 -6.29 17.98 17.28
CA THR A 49 -6.15 19.36 16.72
C THR A 49 -4.82 20.05 17.12
N HIS A 50 -3.82 19.30 17.57
CA HIS A 50 -2.55 19.85 18.06
C HIS A 50 -1.37 19.21 17.32
N PRO A 51 -0.33 19.98 16.91
CA PRO A 51 0.84 19.48 16.17
C PRO A 51 1.63 18.40 16.92
N TYR A 52 1.40 18.27 18.22
CA TYR A 52 1.82 17.13 19.02
C TYR A 52 0.59 16.37 19.50
N SER A 53 0.58 15.08 19.22
CA SER A 53 -0.42 14.13 19.72
C SER A 53 -0.26 14.01 21.24
N LEU A 54 -1.08 14.74 22.02
CA LEU A 54 -1.03 14.68 23.49
C LEU A 54 -1.36 13.27 24.03
N SER A 55 -1.94 12.38 23.22
CA SER A 55 -2.14 10.98 23.60
C SER A 55 -0.84 10.18 23.72
N GLU A 56 0.25 10.60 23.09
CA GLU A 56 1.56 9.96 23.23
C GLU A 56 2.24 10.31 24.57
N PHE A 57 1.88 11.48 25.12
CA PHE A 57 2.40 11.98 26.41
C PHE A 57 1.40 11.83 27.55
N SER A 58 0.15 11.44 27.25
CA SER A 58 -0.82 11.03 28.26
C SER A 58 -0.43 9.64 28.74
N VAL A 59 0.59 9.60 29.59
CA VAL A 59 0.75 8.51 30.54
C VAL A 59 -0.51 8.56 31.38
N LYS A 60 -1.50 7.74 31.04
CA LYS A 60 -2.54 7.43 32.02
C LYS A 60 -1.78 6.82 33.18
N ASP A 61 -1.65 7.58 34.25
CA ASP A 61 -1.06 7.16 35.52
C ASP A 61 -2.04 6.18 36.21
N THR A 62 -2.51 5.17 35.46
CA THR A 62 -3.12 3.98 36.03
C THR A 62 -1.94 3.22 36.60
N GLY A 63 -1.67 3.42 37.89
CA GLY A 63 -0.49 2.91 38.59
C GLY A 63 -0.02 1.58 38.02
N ARG A 64 1.22 1.56 37.53
CA ARG A 64 1.82 0.46 36.75
C ARG A 64 1.32 -0.88 37.30
N PRO A 65 0.49 -1.64 36.57
CA PRO A 65 -0.10 -2.84 37.12
C PRO A 65 1.03 -3.79 37.54
N ARG A 66 1.20 -3.99 38.85
CA ARG A 66 2.28 -4.78 39.44
C ARG A 66 1.80 -6.22 39.49
N GLY A 67 2.31 -7.05 38.59
CA GLY A 67 2.02 -8.48 38.57
C GLY A 67 2.49 -9.17 37.29
N PRO A 68 2.63 -10.51 37.28
CA PRO A 68 3.07 -11.27 36.12
C PRO A 68 2.12 -11.12 34.91
N LEU A 69 0.81 -10.99 35.17
CA LEU A 69 -0.20 -10.80 34.12
C LEU A 69 -0.06 -9.46 33.39
N ALA A 70 0.34 -8.40 34.08
CA ALA A 70 0.57 -7.09 33.49
C ALA A 70 1.79 -7.06 32.56
N GLN A 71 2.88 -7.73 32.95
CA GLN A 71 4.04 -7.88 32.09
C GLN A 71 3.71 -8.73 30.85
N TYR A 72 2.86 -9.75 31.02
CA TYR A 72 2.38 -10.58 29.93
C TYR A 72 1.55 -9.78 28.92
N THR A 73 0.57 -8.98 29.37
CA THR A 73 -0.25 -8.17 28.46
C THR A 73 0.58 -7.12 27.73
N GLN A 74 1.59 -6.52 28.38
CA GLN A 74 2.52 -5.59 27.73
C GLN A 74 3.34 -6.29 26.63
N ARG A 75 3.86 -7.49 26.89
CA ARG A 75 4.56 -8.29 25.86
C ARG A 75 3.63 -8.68 24.72
N LEU A 76 2.39 -9.02 25.04
CA LEU A 76 1.38 -9.38 24.04
C LEU A 76 1.02 -8.20 23.14
N ALA A 77 0.87 -7.01 23.71
CA ALA A 77 0.66 -5.77 22.95
C ALA A 77 1.83 -5.48 22.01
N ALA A 78 3.07 -5.54 22.49
CA ALA A 78 4.26 -5.34 21.65
C ALA A 78 4.35 -6.36 20.50
N ARG A 79 4.02 -7.64 20.75
CA ARG A 79 3.97 -8.67 19.70
C ARG A 79 2.88 -8.40 18.67
N LEU A 80 1.72 -7.89 19.11
CA LEU A 80 0.62 -7.53 18.23
C LEU A 80 1.00 -6.35 17.31
N GLU A 81 1.63 -5.32 17.86
CA GLU A 81 2.14 -4.18 17.10
C GLU A 81 3.19 -4.62 16.08
N ALA A 82 4.15 -5.45 16.48
CA ALA A 82 5.16 -6.00 15.57
C ALA A 82 4.54 -6.82 14.44
N ALA A 83 3.57 -7.70 14.75
CA ALA A 83 2.86 -8.50 13.76
C ALA A 83 2.05 -7.64 12.79
N GLN A 84 1.39 -6.59 13.29
CA GLN A 84 0.66 -5.64 12.46
C GLN A 84 1.59 -4.88 11.51
N LEU A 85 2.73 -4.41 12.01
CA LEU A 85 3.73 -3.69 11.22
C LEU A 85 4.31 -4.60 10.14
N GLN A 86 4.68 -5.84 10.49
CA GLN A 86 5.20 -6.82 9.54
C GLN A 86 4.18 -7.09 8.42
N ALA A 87 2.92 -7.33 8.77
CA ALA A 87 1.87 -7.60 7.80
C ALA A 87 1.67 -6.40 6.86
N ARG A 88 1.71 -5.17 7.38
CA ARG A 88 1.65 -3.94 6.58
C ARG A 88 2.85 -3.82 5.63
N LEU A 89 4.07 -3.94 6.13
CA LEU A 89 5.28 -3.81 5.31
C LEU A 89 5.31 -4.83 4.17
N GLN A 90 4.85 -6.06 4.42
CA GLN A 90 4.77 -7.09 3.38
C GLN A 90 3.75 -6.75 2.29
N THR A 91 2.56 -6.26 2.65
CA THR A 91 1.57 -5.82 1.65
C THR A 91 2.11 -4.64 0.85
N MET A 92 2.74 -3.67 1.53
CA MET A 92 3.33 -2.50 0.89
C MET A 92 4.41 -2.87 -0.12
N TRP A 93 5.30 -3.80 0.26
CA TRP A 93 6.33 -4.30 -0.63
C TRP A 93 5.74 -4.99 -1.87
N LEU A 94 4.71 -5.81 -1.69
CA LEU A 94 4.03 -6.53 -2.79
C LEU A 94 3.41 -5.56 -3.79
N ASP A 95 2.73 -4.53 -3.30
CA ASP A 95 2.14 -3.50 -4.15
C ASP A 95 3.21 -2.73 -4.92
N GLN A 96 4.31 -2.37 -4.26
CA GLN A 96 5.42 -1.67 -4.91
C GLN A 96 6.06 -2.54 -6.01
N PHE A 97 6.23 -3.83 -5.74
CA PHE A 97 6.72 -4.81 -6.71
C PHE A 97 5.81 -4.89 -7.94
N ASN A 98 4.50 -5.03 -7.73
CA ASN A 98 3.52 -5.09 -8.81
C ASN A 98 3.52 -3.82 -9.66
N GLN A 99 3.49 -2.66 -9.02
CA GLN A 99 3.55 -1.36 -9.70
C GLN A 99 4.78 -1.28 -10.60
N ARG A 100 5.98 -1.48 -10.04
CA ARG A 100 7.25 -1.41 -10.78
C ARG A 100 7.29 -2.37 -11.97
N PHE A 101 6.82 -3.61 -11.78
CA PHE A 101 6.84 -4.61 -12.84
C PHE A 101 5.97 -4.18 -14.03
N TRP A 102 4.74 -3.73 -13.76
CA TRP A 102 3.78 -3.36 -14.78
C TRP A 102 4.11 -2.03 -15.45
N THR A 103 4.67 -1.05 -14.72
CA THR A 103 5.24 0.16 -15.33
C THR A 103 6.27 -0.22 -16.39
N ASP A 104 7.30 -0.99 -16.02
CA ASP A 104 8.37 -1.40 -16.94
C ASP A 104 7.86 -2.31 -18.07
N ASN A 105 6.89 -3.19 -17.81
CA ASN A 105 6.27 -4.01 -18.86
C ASN A 105 5.53 -3.15 -19.89
N ASN A 106 4.70 -2.22 -19.43
CA ASN A 106 3.89 -1.38 -20.30
C ASN A 106 4.75 -0.38 -21.08
N THR A 107 5.79 0.20 -20.46
CA THR A 107 6.74 1.07 -21.17
C THR A 107 7.40 0.35 -22.33
N ARG A 108 7.92 -0.87 -22.10
CA ARG A 108 8.56 -1.65 -23.17
C ARG A 108 7.55 -2.10 -24.22
N PHE A 109 6.33 -2.43 -23.82
CA PHE A 109 5.27 -2.80 -24.74
C PHE A 109 4.93 -1.63 -25.67
N GLN A 110 4.75 -0.43 -25.13
CA GLN A 110 4.50 0.79 -25.91
C GLN A 110 5.64 1.11 -26.87
N GLN A 111 6.90 0.95 -26.44
CA GLN A 111 8.07 1.10 -27.30
C GLN A 111 8.07 0.08 -28.45
N ALA A 112 7.85 -1.20 -28.14
CA ALA A 112 7.82 -2.26 -29.14
C ALA A 112 6.65 -2.12 -30.12
N VAL A 113 5.50 -1.63 -29.67
CA VAL A 113 4.37 -1.26 -30.53
C VAL A 113 4.79 -0.16 -31.50
N ALA A 114 5.35 0.95 -31.00
CA ALA A 114 5.77 2.07 -31.84
C ALA A 114 6.82 1.66 -32.90
N GLU A 115 7.77 0.81 -32.52
CA GLU A 115 8.76 0.25 -33.46
C GLU A 115 8.11 -0.63 -34.53
N TYR A 116 7.14 -1.47 -34.14
CA TYR A 116 6.42 -2.33 -35.07
C TYR A 116 5.53 -1.55 -36.03
N GLU A 117 4.81 -0.55 -35.53
CA GLU A 117 3.98 0.35 -36.34
C GLU A 117 4.81 1.08 -37.40
N HIS A 118 5.97 1.61 -36.99
CA HIS A 118 6.90 2.26 -37.91
C HIS A 118 7.45 1.29 -38.97
N ALA A 119 7.80 0.06 -38.59
CA ALA A 119 8.36 -0.93 -39.50
C ALA A 119 7.32 -1.52 -40.47
N ALA A 120 6.09 -1.73 -40.02
CA ALA A 120 5.03 -2.39 -40.78
C ALA A 120 4.08 -1.40 -41.48
N GLY A 121 4.18 -0.09 -41.18
CA GLY A 121 3.33 0.95 -41.78
C GLY A 121 1.86 0.82 -41.41
N LEU A 122 1.57 0.27 -40.23
CA LEU A 122 0.23 0.01 -39.71
C LEU A 122 0.06 0.62 -38.32
N VAL A 123 -1.17 0.81 -37.88
CA VAL A 123 -1.50 1.28 -36.52
C VAL A 123 -2.10 0.12 -35.72
N VAL A 124 -1.47 -0.21 -34.60
CA VAL A 124 -1.91 -1.27 -33.69
C VAL A 124 -3.19 -0.81 -33.00
N GLY A 125 -4.31 -1.45 -33.36
CA GLY A 125 -5.64 -1.10 -32.86
C GLY A 125 -6.63 -0.79 -33.98
N GLU A 126 -6.13 -0.31 -35.12
CA GLU A 126 -6.93 -0.08 -36.33
C GLU A 126 -6.73 -1.20 -37.37
N ALA A 127 -5.53 -1.77 -37.43
CA ALA A 127 -5.20 -2.84 -38.35
C ALA A 127 -5.91 -4.17 -38.00
N PRO A 128 -6.23 -5.02 -39.00
CA PRO A 128 -6.79 -6.35 -38.76
C PRO A 128 -5.90 -7.20 -37.86
N LEU A 129 -6.53 -7.98 -36.96
CA LEU A 129 -5.82 -8.81 -35.99
C LEU A 129 -4.79 -9.74 -36.64
N GLU A 130 -5.06 -10.24 -37.84
CA GLU A 130 -4.16 -11.12 -38.60
C GLU A 130 -2.81 -10.46 -38.88
N GLN A 131 -2.80 -9.16 -39.15
CA GLN A 131 -1.59 -8.40 -39.43
C GLN A 131 -0.78 -8.14 -38.16
N VAL A 132 -1.44 -7.97 -37.01
CA VAL A 132 -0.79 -7.68 -35.71
C VAL A 132 -0.44 -8.95 -34.92
N ALA A 133 -1.07 -10.09 -35.22
CA ALA A 133 -0.84 -11.35 -34.52
C ALA A 133 0.64 -11.81 -34.49
N PRO A 134 1.44 -11.65 -35.56
CA PRO A 134 2.87 -11.98 -35.52
C PRO A 134 3.63 -11.16 -34.46
N PHE A 135 3.35 -9.87 -34.33
CA PHE A 135 3.92 -9.02 -33.29
C PHE A 135 3.62 -9.55 -31.90
N TYR A 136 2.34 -9.81 -31.60
CA TYR A 136 1.94 -10.31 -30.28
C TYR A 136 2.59 -11.66 -29.94
N ARG A 137 2.67 -12.58 -30.90
CA ARG A 137 3.34 -13.87 -30.71
C ARG A 137 4.83 -13.69 -30.39
N ALA A 138 5.52 -12.84 -31.15
CA ALA A 138 6.93 -12.55 -30.92
C ALA A 138 7.15 -11.85 -29.57
N TRP A 139 6.35 -10.84 -29.24
CA TRP A 139 6.40 -10.13 -27.97
C TRP A 139 6.22 -11.08 -26.76
N LEU A 140 5.20 -11.94 -26.82
CA LEU A 140 4.92 -12.91 -25.76
C LEU A 140 6.04 -13.94 -25.63
N ALA A 141 6.59 -14.44 -26.74
CA ALA A 141 7.71 -15.38 -26.73
C ALA A 141 8.95 -14.76 -26.05
N THR A 142 9.30 -13.53 -26.40
CA THR A 142 10.43 -12.79 -25.83
C THR A 142 10.24 -12.50 -24.34
N ASN A 143 9.03 -12.13 -23.92
CA ASN A 143 8.74 -11.76 -22.53
C ASN A 143 8.30 -12.94 -21.65
N ALA A 144 8.18 -14.15 -22.20
CA ALA A 144 7.65 -15.32 -21.48
C ALA A 144 8.47 -15.65 -20.24
N ALA A 145 9.80 -15.60 -20.32
CA ALA A 145 10.67 -15.88 -19.17
C ALA A 145 10.47 -14.85 -18.04
N ARG A 146 10.36 -13.57 -18.39
CA ARG A 146 10.11 -12.47 -17.44
C ARG A 146 8.76 -12.64 -16.76
N LEU A 147 7.70 -12.92 -17.51
CA LEU A 147 6.36 -13.17 -16.97
C LEU A 147 6.32 -14.39 -16.03
N ARG A 148 7.02 -15.48 -16.36
CA ARG A 148 7.15 -16.65 -15.47
C ARG A 148 7.86 -16.28 -14.16
N SER A 149 8.93 -15.50 -14.23
CA SER A 149 9.67 -15.06 -13.05
C SER A 149 8.83 -14.14 -12.15
N TYR A 150 8.04 -13.25 -12.76
CA TYR A 150 7.07 -12.41 -12.07
C TYR A 150 6.01 -13.25 -11.37
N ASN A 151 5.35 -14.17 -12.07
CA ASN A 151 4.32 -15.04 -11.50
C ASN A 151 4.84 -15.85 -10.32
N ARG A 152 6.05 -16.44 -10.44
CA ARG A 152 6.69 -17.17 -9.33
C ARG A 152 6.88 -16.26 -8.11
N THR A 153 7.38 -15.05 -8.31
CA THR A 153 7.63 -14.10 -7.23
C THR A 153 6.32 -13.67 -6.59
N LEU A 154 5.32 -13.33 -7.40
CA LEU A 154 3.98 -12.94 -6.99
C LEU A 154 3.33 -13.98 -6.08
N TRP A 155 3.38 -15.26 -6.46
CA TRP A 155 2.80 -16.33 -5.65
C TRP A 155 3.50 -16.50 -4.30
N LEU A 156 4.84 -16.49 -4.29
CA LEU A 156 5.62 -16.60 -3.05
C LEU A 156 5.37 -15.41 -2.11
N SER A 157 5.35 -14.19 -2.64
CA SER A 157 5.08 -12.99 -1.85
C SER A 157 3.65 -12.91 -1.36
N THR A 158 2.68 -13.33 -2.17
CA THR A 158 1.27 -13.37 -1.79
C THR A 158 1.06 -14.34 -0.64
N ALA A 159 1.65 -15.54 -0.72
CA ALA A 159 1.62 -16.50 0.38
C ALA A 159 2.20 -15.89 1.66
N ARG A 160 3.34 -15.19 1.58
CA ARG A 160 3.94 -14.49 2.74
C ARG A 160 2.99 -13.45 3.34
N VAL A 161 2.40 -12.59 2.52
CA VAL A 161 1.44 -11.56 2.98
C VAL A 161 0.25 -12.22 3.69
N VAL A 162 -0.34 -13.26 3.08
CA VAL A 162 -1.47 -13.99 3.68
C VAL A 162 -1.06 -14.59 5.02
N THR A 163 0.12 -15.20 5.13
CA THR A 163 0.59 -15.77 6.40
C THR A 163 0.81 -14.70 7.48
N ALA A 164 1.37 -13.54 7.14
CA ALA A 164 1.56 -12.47 8.10
C ALA A 164 0.23 -11.84 8.56
N GLN A 165 -0.72 -11.67 7.63
CA GLN A 165 -2.07 -11.20 7.96
C GLN A 165 -2.80 -12.21 8.85
N ALA A 166 -2.72 -13.51 8.54
CA ALA A 166 -3.29 -14.57 9.38
C ALA A 166 -2.67 -14.60 10.78
N HIS A 167 -1.34 -14.46 10.89
CA HIS A 167 -0.66 -14.37 12.18
C HIS A 167 -1.13 -13.16 13.00
N TYR A 168 -1.23 -11.98 12.39
CA TYR A 168 -1.74 -10.78 13.05
C TYR A 168 -3.20 -10.95 13.50
N THR A 169 -4.08 -11.49 12.66
CA THR A 169 -5.49 -11.68 13.02
C THR A 169 -5.64 -12.67 14.16
N LEU A 170 -4.95 -13.81 14.12
CA LEU A 170 -4.95 -14.79 15.21
C LEU A 170 -4.45 -14.19 16.53
N LEU A 171 -3.34 -13.45 16.48
CA LEU A 171 -2.78 -12.81 17.68
C LEU A 171 -3.72 -11.73 18.24
N ARG A 172 -4.42 -10.99 17.37
CA ARG A 172 -5.44 -10.01 17.77
C ARG A 172 -6.66 -10.68 18.42
N TRP A 173 -7.13 -11.80 17.88
CA TRP A 173 -8.19 -12.60 18.49
C TRP A 173 -7.76 -13.09 19.87
N TYR A 174 -6.57 -13.66 19.97
CA TYR A 174 -6.00 -14.12 21.23
C TYR A 174 -5.89 -12.99 22.27
N ALA A 175 -5.37 -11.81 21.89
CA ALA A 175 -5.27 -10.65 22.77
C ALA A 175 -6.63 -10.18 23.30
N ARG A 176 -7.66 -10.18 22.44
CA ARG A 176 -9.04 -9.86 22.85
C ARG A 176 -9.61 -10.88 23.83
N SER A 177 -9.40 -12.17 23.58
CA SER A 177 -9.84 -13.23 24.48
C SER A 177 -9.18 -13.10 25.86
N VAL A 178 -7.87 -12.83 25.91
CA VAL A 178 -7.16 -12.60 27.17
C VAL A 178 -7.69 -11.35 27.89
N ALA A 179 -7.93 -10.24 27.19
CA ALA A 179 -8.52 -9.04 27.78
C ALA A 179 -9.92 -9.28 28.36
N SER A 180 -10.76 -10.04 27.63
CA SER A 180 -12.10 -10.42 28.07
C SER A 180 -12.06 -11.33 29.30
N LEU A 181 -11.14 -12.29 29.37
CA LEU A 181 -10.97 -13.17 30.53
C LEU A 181 -10.40 -12.43 31.75
N ALA A 182 -9.57 -11.41 31.53
CA ALA A 182 -9.02 -10.57 32.57
C ALA A 182 -10.00 -9.52 33.13
N GLY A 183 -11.25 -9.48 32.65
CA GLY A 183 -12.28 -8.55 33.14
C GLY A 183 -12.07 -7.09 32.73
N MET A 184 -11.14 -6.82 31.81
CA MET A 184 -10.90 -5.47 31.27
C MET A 184 -11.86 -5.23 30.10
N ARG A 185 -13.05 -4.70 30.40
CA ARG A 185 -14.02 -4.22 29.40
C ARG A 185 -13.74 -2.78 29.00
#